data_AF-A0A143YTL3-F1
#
_entry.id   AF-A0A143YTL3-F1
#
_cell.length_a   1.000
_cell.length_b   1.000
_cell.length_c   1.000
_cell.angle_alpha   90.00
_cell.angle_beta   90.00
_cell.angle_gamma   90.00
#
_symmetry.space_group_name_H-M   'P 1'
#
loop_
_entity.id
_entity.type
_entity.pdbx_description
1 polymer ?
#
loop_
_entity_poly.entity_id
_entity_poly.type
_entity_poly.pdbx_seq_one_letter_code
_entity_poly.pdbx_strand_id
1 'polypeptide(L)'
;MIIHKAYKFRLYPTNEQQVLIGKTIGCSRFVFNHFLSEWNQTYEDTGTGLSYATCSANLTALKKEADTLWLQEVDSIALQSSLRHLSDSFDRFFKKQNSAPRFKSKRNPVQSYTTKQTNGNIAIVGNKLKLPKLGLVPFAKSKEVDGRILSATIRRNPSA
;
A
#
# COMPACT_ATOMS: atom_id res chain seq x y z
N MET A 1 23.88 10.33 -11.76
CA MET A 1 23.34 9.89 -10.45
C MET A 1 21.83 10.04 -10.48
N ILE A 2 21.07 8.98 -10.18
CA ILE A 2 19.60 9.09 -10.08
C ILE A 2 19.27 9.67 -8.71
N ILE A 3 18.56 10.80 -8.67
CA ILE A 3 18.16 11.46 -7.43
C ILE A 3 16.70 11.12 -7.16
N HIS A 4 16.41 10.51 -6.00
CA HIS A 4 15.05 10.27 -5.54
C HIS A 4 14.59 11.42 -4.63
N LYS A 5 13.42 11.98 -4.92
CA LYS A 5 12.82 13.07 -4.14
C LYS A 5 11.39 12.73 -3.75
N ALA A 6 11.03 13.00 -2.50
CA ALA A 6 9.67 12.84 -2.01
C ALA A 6 9.02 14.22 -1.83
N TYR A 7 7.79 14.37 -2.33
CA TYR A 7 6.97 15.55 -2.15
C TYR A 7 5.78 15.23 -1.24
N LYS A 8 5.43 16.16 -0.35
CA LYS A 8 4.31 16.00 0.58
C LYS A 8 3.32 17.14 0.39
N PHE A 9 2.09 16.78 0.05
CA PHE A 9 1.00 17.72 -0.18
C PHE A 9 -0.25 17.30 0.59
N ARG A 10 -1.13 18.26 0.87
CA ARG A 10 -2.47 18.01 1.41
C ARG A 10 -3.43 17.67 0.27
N LEU A 11 -4.16 16.56 0.40
CA LEU A 11 -5.24 16.18 -0.52
C LEU A 11 -6.58 16.73 -0.03
N TYR A 12 -7.48 17.03 -0.96
CA TYR A 12 -8.87 17.42 -0.72
C TYR A 12 -9.84 16.45 -1.43
N PRO A 13 -9.95 15.21 -0.93
CA PRO A 13 -10.84 14.20 -1.51
C PRO A 13 -12.32 14.51 -1.25
N THR A 14 -13.19 14.13 -2.18
CA THR A 14 -14.65 14.07 -1.98
C THR A 14 -15.02 13.03 -0.92
N ASN A 15 -16.25 13.04 -0.41
CA ASN A 15 -16.71 12.06 0.58
C ASN A 15 -16.57 10.61 0.08
N GLU A 16 -16.94 10.36 -1.18
CA GLU A 16 -16.78 9.04 -1.81
C GLU A 16 -15.30 8.62 -1.90
N GLN A 17 -14.42 9.55 -2.27
CA GLN A 17 -12.99 9.32 -2.30
C GLN A 17 -12.42 9.03 -0.90
N GLN A 18 -12.91 9.71 0.13
CA GLN A 18 -12.51 9.44 1.52
C GLN A 18 -12.91 8.04 1.97
N VAL A 19 -14.12 7.59 1.62
CA VAL A 19 -14.58 6.22 1.88
C VAL A 19 -13.67 5.21 1.17
N LEU A 20 -13.37 5.43 -0.11
CA LEU A 20 -12.50 4.52 -0.88
C LEU A 20 -11.06 4.51 -0.36
N ILE A 21 -10.51 5.65 0.07
CA ILE A 21 -9.21 5.71 0.77
C ILE A 21 -9.28 4.86 2.04
N GLY A 22 -10.34 5.00 2.85
CA GLY A 22 -10.55 4.22 4.06
C GLY A 22 -10.59 2.72 3.79
N LYS A 23 -11.37 2.29 2.78
CA LYS A 23 -11.41 0.90 2.30
C LYS A 23 -10.03 0.42 1.88
N THR A 24 -9.31 1.21 1.07
CA THR A 24 -7.98 0.83 0.55
C THR A 24 -6.95 0.64 1.67
N ILE A 25 -6.95 1.52 2.68
CA ILE A 25 -6.12 1.35 3.88
C ILE A 25 -6.50 0.07 4.63
N GLY A 26 -7.79 -0.17 4.82
CA GLY A 26 -8.31 -1.37 5.49
C GLY A 26 -7.89 -2.66 4.78
N CYS A 27 -8.08 -2.72 3.46
CA CYS A 27 -7.68 -3.85 2.63
C CYS A 27 -6.17 -4.07 2.65
N SER A 28 -5.38 -3.00 2.54
CA SER A 28 -3.91 -3.09 2.61
C SER A 28 -3.45 -3.64 3.95
N ARG A 29 -4.10 -3.23 5.06
CA ARG A 29 -3.83 -3.77 6.40
C ARG A 29 -4.20 -5.24 6.51
N PHE A 30 -5.38 -5.62 6.02
CA PHE A 30 -5.84 -7.01 6.02
C PHE A 30 -4.84 -7.91 5.27
N VAL A 31 -4.50 -7.55 4.03
CA VAL A 31 -3.53 -8.30 3.21
C VAL A 31 -2.20 -8.45 3.95
N PHE A 32 -1.66 -7.36 4.51
CA PHE A 32 -0.41 -7.45 5.27
C PHE A 32 -0.49 -8.46 6.42
N ASN A 33 -1.57 -8.39 7.22
CA ASN A 33 -1.74 -9.23 8.40
C ASN A 33 -2.01 -10.69 8.04
N HIS A 34 -2.83 -10.93 7.03
CA HIS A 34 -3.15 -12.26 6.53
C HIS A 34 -1.87 -12.97 6.06
N PHE A 35 -1.08 -12.34 5.20
CA PHE A 35 0.17 -12.92 4.72
C PHE A 35 1.28 -12.95 5.77
N LEU A 36 1.28 -12.06 6.76
CA LEU A 36 2.18 -12.20 7.92
C LEU A 36 1.86 -13.48 8.70
N SER A 37 0.58 -13.78 8.89
CA SER A 37 0.15 -15.01 9.56
C SER A 37 0.57 -16.25 8.77
N GLU A 38 0.29 -16.29 7.46
CA GLU A 38 0.70 -17.40 6.59
C GLU A 38 2.22 -17.60 6.59
N TRP A 39 2.97 -16.50 6.57
CA TRP A 39 4.44 -16.56 6.57
C TRP A 39 4.97 -17.14 7.87
N ASN A 40 4.45 -16.70 9.01
CA ASN A 40 4.85 -17.22 10.31
C ASN A 40 4.52 -18.73 10.43
N GLN A 41 3.31 -19.13 10.03
CA GLN A 41 2.90 -20.55 10.03
C GLN A 41 3.83 -21.39 9.14
N THR A 42 4.10 -20.94 7.91
CA THR A 42 4.99 -21.66 6.98
C THR A 42 6.40 -21.79 7.56
N TYR A 43 6.89 -20.74 8.23
CA TYR A 43 8.20 -20.74 8.86
C TYR A 43 8.26 -21.70 10.06
N GLU A 44 7.21 -21.77 10.87
CA GLU A 44 7.09 -22.74 11.97
C GLU A 44 7.08 -24.18 11.45
N ASP A 45 6.37 -24.45 10.35
CA ASP A 45 6.21 -25.80 9.82
C ASP A 45 7.44 -26.30 9.03
N THR A 46 8.11 -25.42 8.30
CA THR A 46 9.15 -25.80 7.33
C THR A 46 10.55 -25.28 7.66
N GLY A 47 10.67 -24.36 8.62
CA GLY A 47 11.89 -23.60 8.89
C GLY A 47 12.24 -22.58 7.79
N THR A 48 11.41 -22.47 6.75
CA THR A 48 11.63 -21.55 5.61
C THR A 48 10.46 -20.58 5.46
N GLY A 49 10.77 -19.32 5.18
CA GLY A 49 9.75 -18.29 4.98
C GLY A 49 9.08 -18.38 3.61
N LEU A 50 8.01 -17.62 3.42
CA LEU A 50 7.42 -17.43 2.10
C LEU A 50 8.27 -16.50 1.22
N SER A 51 7.91 -16.39 -0.06
CA SER A 51 8.49 -15.41 -0.97
C SER A 51 7.42 -14.43 -1.45
N TYR A 52 7.83 -13.24 -1.90
CA TYR A 52 6.90 -12.30 -2.52
C TYR A 52 6.15 -12.92 -3.72
N ALA A 53 6.82 -13.76 -4.51
CA ALA A 53 6.20 -14.41 -5.66
C ALA A 53 5.05 -15.33 -5.23
N THR A 54 5.29 -16.15 -4.20
CA THR A 54 4.28 -17.03 -3.60
C THR A 54 3.12 -16.23 -3.04
N CYS A 55 3.38 -15.22 -2.19
CA CYS A 55 2.32 -14.39 -1.62
C CYS A 55 1.53 -13.63 -2.70
N SER A 56 2.18 -13.20 -3.79
CA SER A 56 1.50 -12.51 -4.89
C SER A 56 0.59 -13.43 -5.70
N ALA A 57 0.98 -14.71 -5.87
CA ALA A 57 0.12 -15.71 -6.49
C ALA A 57 -1.09 -16.00 -5.60
N ASN A 58 -0.86 -16.23 -4.30
CA ASN A 58 -1.91 -16.45 -3.31
C ASN A 58 -2.87 -15.25 -3.22
N LEU A 59 -2.37 -14.02 -3.25
CA LEU A 59 -3.25 -12.83 -3.28
C LEU A 59 -4.17 -12.80 -4.50
N THR A 60 -3.73 -13.36 -5.63
CA THR A 60 -4.57 -13.44 -6.83
C THR A 60 -5.70 -14.44 -6.66
N ALA A 61 -5.46 -15.55 -5.95
CA ALA A 61 -6.49 -16.52 -5.57
C ALA A 61 -7.42 -15.95 -4.51
N LEU A 62 -6.85 -15.38 -3.44
CA LEU A 62 -7.56 -14.79 -2.30
C LEU A 62 -8.67 -13.85 -2.77
N LYS A 63 -8.35 -12.87 -3.61
CA LYS A 63 -9.35 -11.92 -4.15
C LYS A 63 -10.55 -12.55 -4.86
N LYS A 64 -10.47 -13.81 -5.30
CA LYS A 64 -11.56 -14.54 -5.99
C LYS A 64 -12.43 -15.34 -5.03
N GLU A 65 -12.03 -15.48 -3.77
CA GLU A 65 -12.80 -16.17 -2.74
C GLU A 65 -14.01 -15.35 -2.30
N ALA A 66 -15.14 -16.02 -2.05
CA ALA A 66 -16.40 -15.37 -1.70
C ALA A 66 -16.27 -14.41 -0.50
N ASP A 67 -15.51 -14.81 0.52
CA ASP A 67 -15.37 -14.05 1.77
C ASP A 67 -14.43 -12.83 1.64
N THR A 68 -13.61 -12.77 0.59
CA THR A 68 -12.64 -11.68 0.38
C THR A 68 -12.79 -10.96 -0.95
N LEU A 69 -13.94 -11.13 -1.62
CA LEU A 69 -14.30 -10.44 -2.87
C LEU A 69 -14.17 -8.92 -2.77
N TRP A 70 -14.43 -8.34 -1.59
CA TRP A 70 -14.30 -6.91 -1.30
C TRP A 70 -12.88 -6.36 -1.53
N LEU A 71 -11.85 -7.21 -1.58
CA LEU A 71 -10.49 -6.80 -1.97
C LEU A 71 -10.41 -6.32 -3.43
N GLN A 72 -11.36 -6.70 -4.29
CA GLN A 72 -11.41 -6.25 -5.69
C GLN A 72 -11.94 -4.81 -5.84
N GLU A 73 -12.58 -4.26 -4.81
CA GLU A 73 -13.10 -2.89 -4.84
C GLU A 73 -11.98 -1.84 -4.91
N VAL A 74 -10.81 -2.16 -4.36
CA VAL A 74 -9.71 -1.22 -4.17
C VAL A 74 -8.61 -1.39 -5.22
N ASP A 75 -7.64 -0.48 -5.21
CA ASP A 75 -6.46 -0.55 -6.07
C ASP A 75 -5.62 -1.81 -5.78
N SER A 76 -5.52 -2.71 -6.75
CA SER A 76 -4.73 -3.94 -6.65
C SER A 76 -3.25 -3.66 -6.46
N ILE A 77 -2.75 -2.52 -6.96
CA ILE A 77 -1.34 -2.11 -6.82
C ILE A 77 -1.06 -1.71 -5.37
N ALA A 78 -2.06 -1.18 -4.65
CA ALA A 78 -1.94 -0.92 -3.22
C ALA A 78 -1.82 -2.21 -2.40
N LEU A 79 -2.61 -3.24 -2.75
CA LEU A 79 -2.53 -4.56 -2.10
C LEU A 79 -1.17 -5.22 -2.35
N GLN A 80 -0.69 -5.22 -3.59
CA GLN A 80 0.63 -5.72 -3.95
C GLN A 80 1.76 -4.94 -3.26
N SER A 81 1.62 -3.63 -3.11
CA SER A 81 2.59 -2.81 -2.38
C SER A 81 2.63 -3.19 -0.89
N SER A 82 1.48 -3.54 -0.30
CA SER A 82 1.41 -4.05 1.08
C SER A 82 2.21 -5.35 1.25
N LEU A 83 2.06 -6.29 0.30
CA LEU A 83 2.88 -7.51 0.25
C LEU A 83 4.37 -7.23 0.10
N ARG A 84 4.74 -6.28 -0.77
CA ARG A 84 6.16 -5.90 -0.94
C ARG A 84 6.75 -5.34 0.35
N HIS A 85 5.99 -4.55 1.10
CA HIS A 85 6.44 -4.05 2.40
C HIS A 85 6.62 -5.17 3.42
N LEU A 86 5.79 -6.22 3.40
CA LEU A 86 5.97 -7.40 4.24
C LEU A 86 7.27 -8.13 3.89
N SER A 87 7.47 -8.43 2.60
CA SER A 87 8.69 -9.08 2.11
C SER A 87 9.94 -8.28 2.47
N ASP A 88 9.97 -6.97 2.22
CA ASP A 88 11.10 -6.09 2.59
C ASP A 88 11.33 -6.06 4.10
N SER A 89 10.27 -6.15 4.91
CA SER A 89 10.41 -6.22 6.37
C SER A 89 11.12 -7.49 6.82
N PHE A 90 10.77 -8.64 6.25
CA PHE A 90 11.47 -9.90 6.50
C PHE A 90 12.92 -9.88 5.98
N ASP A 91 13.15 -9.36 4.77
CA ASP A 91 14.52 -9.23 4.23
C ASP A 91 15.43 -8.42 5.16
N ARG A 92 14.92 -7.30 5.70
CA ARG A 92 15.66 -6.48 6.68
C ARG A 92 15.84 -7.19 8.02
N PHE A 93 14.86 -7.96 8.46
CA PHE A 93 14.95 -8.76 9.68
C PHE A 93 16.06 -9.82 9.57
N PHE A 94 16.10 -10.59 8.49
CA PHE A 94 17.15 -11.60 8.25
C PHE A 94 18.54 -10.98 8.07
N LYS A 95 18.62 -9.75 7.52
CA LYS A 95 19.86 -8.94 7.48
C LYS A 95 20.24 -8.30 8.82
N LYS A 96 19.49 -8.56 9.89
CA LYS A 96 19.68 -7.98 11.24
C LYS A 96 19.65 -6.45 11.27
N GLN A 97 18.93 -5.83 10.33
CA GLN A 97 18.79 -4.37 10.24
C GLN A 97 17.59 -3.85 11.04
N ASN A 98 16.57 -4.68 11.25
CA ASN A 98 15.34 -4.36 11.97
C ASN A 98 14.82 -5.57 12.74
N SER A 99 13.89 -5.34 13.67
CA SER A 99 13.12 -6.41 14.32
C SER A 99 12.12 -7.08 13.36
N ALA A 100 11.62 -8.25 13.75
CA ALA A 100 10.64 -9.00 12.97
C ALA A 100 9.37 -8.19 12.68
N PRO A 101 8.71 -8.40 11.53
CA PRO A 101 7.45 -7.73 11.22
C PRO A 101 6.35 -8.08 12.23
N ARG A 102 5.49 -7.10 12.50
CA ARG A 102 4.38 -7.24 13.46
C ARG A 102 3.06 -6.94 12.79
N PHE A 103 1.99 -7.54 13.32
CA PHE A 103 0.62 -7.25 12.88
C PHE A 103 0.32 -5.75 12.92
N LYS A 104 -0.23 -5.23 11.83
CA LYS A 104 -0.69 -3.85 11.74
C LYS A 104 -2.02 -3.69 12.47
N SER A 105 -2.12 -2.66 13.31
CA SER A 105 -3.33 -2.33 14.06
C SER A 105 -4.14 -1.21 13.40
N LYS A 106 -5.47 -1.28 13.52
CA LYS A 106 -6.39 -0.17 13.17
C LYS A 106 -6.22 1.06 14.07
N ARG A 107 -5.73 0.85 15.31
CA ARG A 107 -5.50 1.91 16.28
C ARG A 107 -4.18 2.65 16.06
N ASN A 108 -3.38 2.24 15.07
CA ASN A 108 -2.14 2.95 14.77
C ASN A 108 -2.46 4.38 14.29
N PRO A 109 -1.86 5.43 14.87
CA PRO A 109 -2.10 6.82 14.45
C PRO A 109 -1.68 7.08 13.00
N VAL A 110 -0.79 6.25 12.45
CA VAL A 110 -0.37 6.30 11.05
C VAL A 110 -1.19 5.29 10.24
N GLN A 111 -2.17 5.80 9.50
CA GLN A 111 -2.99 5.01 8.57
C GLN A 111 -2.67 5.43 7.14
N SER A 112 -2.12 4.52 6.33
CA SER A 112 -1.71 4.83 4.96
C SER A 112 -1.73 3.61 4.04
N TYR A 113 -1.84 3.86 2.73
CA TYR A 113 -1.53 2.90 1.69
C TYR A 113 -0.57 3.52 0.67
N THR A 114 0.16 2.68 -0.05
CA THR A 114 1.08 3.12 -1.11
C THR A 114 0.67 2.45 -2.41
N THR A 115 0.60 3.22 -3.49
CA THR A 115 0.43 2.70 -4.85
C THR A 115 1.64 3.10 -5.70
N LYS A 116 1.94 2.29 -6.71
CA LYS A 116 3.09 2.47 -7.59
C LYS A 116 2.65 2.92 -8.97
N GLN A 117 3.54 3.68 -9.61
CA GLN A 117 3.31 4.10 -10.97
C GLN A 117 3.44 2.92 -11.93
N THR A 118 2.35 2.62 -12.62
CA THR A 118 2.26 1.62 -13.67
C THR A 118 1.45 2.21 -14.82
N ASN A 119 2.03 2.27 -16.02
CA ASN A 119 1.32 2.66 -17.25
C ASN A 119 0.53 3.99 -17.14
N GLY A 120 1.08 5.02 -16.49
CA GLY A 120 0.41 6.34 -16.44
C GLY A 120 -0.78 6.42 -15.47
N ASN A 121 -0.92 5.47 -14.55
CA ASN A 121 -2.04 5.41 -13.59
C ASN A 121 -1.97 6.51 -12.51
N ILE A 122 -0.77 7.00 -12.18
CA ILE A 122 -0.50 8.16 -11.32
C ILE A 122 0.05 9.30 -12.19
N ALA A 123 -0.58 10.47 -12.11
CA ALA A 123 -0.19 11.65 -12.85
C ALA A 123 -0.67 12.91 -12.14
N ILE A 124 -0.01 14.04 -12.37
CA ILE A 124 -0.49 15.36 -11.94
C ILE A 124 -1.13 16.02 -13.14
N VAL A 125 -2.40 16.43 -12.98
CA VAL A 125 -3.20 17.11 -14.01
C VAL A 125 -3.66 18.44 -13.43
N GLY A 126 -2.95 19.52 -13.77
CA GLY A 126 -3.14 20.83 -13.13
C GLY A 126 -2.93 20.76 -11.62
N ASN A 127 -3.98 21.05 -10.85
CA ASN A 127 -3.99 20.99 -9.38
C ASN A 127 -4.64 19.70 -8.83
N LYS A 128 -4.72 18.64 -9.65
CA LYS A 128 -5.30 17.35 -9.27
C LYS A 128 -4.28 16.23 -9.43
N LEU A 129 -4.25 15.31 -8.48
CA LEU A 129 -3.48 14.08 -8.52
C LEU A 129 -4.39 12.96 -8.99
N LYS A 130 -4.07 12.37 -10.14
CA LYS A 130 -4.68 11.13 -10.64
C LYS A 130 -4.14 9.96 -9.83
N LEU A 131 -5.02 9.13 -9.29
CA LEU A 131 -4.69 7.91 -8.56
C LEU A 131 -5.52 6.73 -9.10
N PRO A 132 -4.98 5.49 -9.05
CA PRO A 132 -5.70 4.30 -9.49
C PRO A 132 -6.97 4.10 -8.66
N LYS A 133 -8.10 3.76 -9.32
CA LYS A 133 -9.46 3.60 -8.76
C LYS A 133 -10.06 4.86 -8.11
N LEU A 134 -9.25 5.70 -7.49
CA LEU A 134 -9.66 6.91 -6.77
C LEU A 134 -9.93 8.11 -7.71
N GLY A 135 -9.34 8.10 -8.91
CA GLY A 135 -9.54 9.14 -9.91
C GLY A 135 -8.73 10.40 -9.62
N LEU A 136 -9.25 11.57 -10.02
CA LEU A 136 -8.60 12.86 -9.83
C LEU A 136 -8.95 13.44 -8.46
N VAL A 137 -7.93 13.69 -7.64
CA VAL A 137 -8.06 14.25 -6.30
C VAL A 137 -7.39 15.62 -6.26
N PRO A 138 -8.10 16.72 -5.95
CA PRO A 138 -7.48 18.02 -5.77
C PRO A 138 -6.44 17.98 -4.64
N PHE A 139 -5.33 18.71 -4.81
CA PHE A 139 -4.32 18.83 -3.78
C PHE A 139 -3.77 20.25 -3.69
N ALA A 140 -3.26 20.62 -2.52
CA ALA A 140 -2.56 21.88 -2.30
C ALA A 140 -1.19 21.83 -3.00
N LYS A 141 -1.14 22.26 -4.27
CA LYS A 141 0.08 22.32 -5.06
C LYS A 141 0.96 23.49 -4.61
N SER A 142 1.75 23.26 -3.56
CA SER A 142 2.69 24.26 -3.03
C SER A 142 4.03 24.30 -3.77
N LYS A 143 4.33 23.25 -4.56
CA LYS A 143 5.57 23.10 -5.34
C LYS A 143 5.27 22.35 -6.63
N GLU A 144 6.02 22.65 -7.68
CA GLU A 144 6.06 21.81 -8.87
C GLU A 144 6.74 20.47 -8.56
N VAL A 145 6.23 19.42 -9.20
CA VAL A 145 6.76 18.06 -9.04
C VAL A 145 7.56 17.74 -10.29
N ASP A 146 8.88 17.85 -10.15
CA ASP A 146 9.80 17.55 -11.25
C ASP A 146 10.12 16.06 -11.34
N GLY A 147 10.25 15.58 -12.58
CA GLY A 147 10.68 14.22 -12.90
C GLY A 147 9.55 13.18 -12.92
N ARG A 148 9.95 11.91 -12.98
CA ARG A 148 9.02 10.78 -13.07
C ARG A 148 8.49 10.40 -11.69
N ILE A 149 7.17 10.33 -11.56
CA ILE A 149 6.51 9.77 -10.38
C ILE A 149 6.78 8.26 -10.32
N LEU A 150 7.30 7.77 -9.20
CA LEU A 150 7.56 6.34 -8.96
C LEU A 150 6.44 5.67 -8.15
N SER A 151 5.92 6.38 -7.16
CA SER A 151 4.86 5.91 -6.27
C SER A 151 4.17 7.09 -5.60
N ALA A 152 3.00 6.83 -5.02
CA ALA A 152 2.29 7.76 -4.16
C ALA A 152 1.85 7.04 -2.88
N THR A 153 2.10 7.68 -1.73
CA THR A 153 1.63 7.19 -0.43
C THR A 153 0.55 8.13 0.08
N ILE A 154 -0.66 7.60 0.24
CA ILE A 154 -1.80 8.33 0.77
C ILE A 154 -1.88 8.02 2.26
N ARG A 155 -1.76 9.05 3.09
CA ARG A 155 -1.76 8.94 4.54
C ARG A 155 -2.88 9.78 5.12
N ARG A 156 -3.67 9.17 6.01
CA ARG A 156 -4.59 9.86 6.91
C ARG A 156 -3.80 10.27 8.15
N ASN A 157 -3.79 11.56 8.44
CA ASN A 157 -3.35 12.04 9.75
C ASN A 157 -4.58 12.10 10.67
N PRO A 158 -4.42 11.83 11.98
CA PRO A 158 -5.45 12.16 12.94
C PRO A 158 -5.76 13.65 12.82
N SER A 159 -7.04 14.01 12.91
CA SER A 159 -7.42 15.41 13.13
C SER A 159 -6.77 15.84 14.44
N ALA A 160 -6.04 16.96 14.41
CA ALA A 160 -5.55 17.62 15.61
C ALA A 160 -6.72 18.09 16.48
#